data_AF-A0A8T5F8R9-F1
#
_entry.id   AF-A0A8T5F8R9-F1
#
_cell.length_a   1.000
_cell.length_b   1.000
_cell.length_c   1.000
_cell.angle_alpha   90.00
_cell.angle_beta   90.00
_cell.angle_gamma   90.00
#
_symmetry.space_group_name_H-M   'P 1'
#
loop_
_entity.id
_entity.type
_entity.pdbx_description
1 polymer ?
#
loop_
_entity_poly.entity_id
_entity_poly.type
_entity_poly.pdbx_seq_one_letter_code
_entity_poly.pdbx_strand_id
1 'polypeptide(L)'
;MIKEYFVNYFAKIKDTKKVAREKNIGVWLLPVFDAFLITLYLSWELSVGVWFLLDAWQGGQTYVPWYMDSLWELSSFSLTIFMSIITFTILDKIILFFIYVHSYANKLVLQGITKLDMYLWRKTGRDTVVTNAIWKLQRKYMRRSKKERKIITMVFIGMIGLYYGWMIVT
;
A
#
# COMPACT_ATOMS: atom_id res chain seq x y z
N MET A 1 12.91 29.04 4.20
CA MET A 1 12.94 28.20 2.97
C MET A 1 12.83 26.69 3.24
N ILE A 2 13.88 25.98 3.69
CA ILE A 2 13.81 24.50 3.87
C ILE A 2 12.79 24.09 4.95
N LYS A 3 12.78 24.77 6.10
CA LYS A 3 11.82 24.53 7.18
C LYS A 3 10.37 24.72 6.71
N GLU A 4 10.10 25.78 5.96
CA GLU A 4 8.76 26.07 5.43
C GLU A 4 8.31 25.03 4.40
N TYR A 5 9.23 24.55 3.56
CA TYR A 5 8.95 23.46 2.63
C TYR A 5 8.44 22.22 3.37
N PHE A 6 9.18 21.74 4.39
CA PHE A 6 8.77 20.56 5.15
C PHE A 6 7.46 20.77 5.90
N VAL A 7 7.28 21.92 6.55
CA VAL A 7 6.01 22.24 7.26
C VAL A 7 4.82 22.20 6.29
N ASN A 8 4.97 22.82 5.11
CA ASN A 8 3.94 22.83 4.08
C ASN A 8 3.69 21.42 3.52
N TYR A 9 4.74 20.62 3.36
CA TYR A 9 4.63 19.25 2.85
C TYR A 9 3.92 18.32 3.83
N PHE A 10 4.27 18.37 5.12
CA PHE A 10 3.55 17.61 6.15
C PHE A 10 2.09 18.07 6.29
N ALA A 11 1.81 19.37 6.07
CA ALA A 11 0.45 19.86 6.00
C ALA A 11 -0.33 19.23 4.83
N LYS A 12 0.26 19.12 3.63
CA LYS A 12 -0.35 18.43 2.47
C LYS A 12 -0.68 16.97 2.78
N ILE A 13 0.26 16.24 3.39
CA ILE A 13 0.01 14.84 3.81
C ILE A 13 -1.15 14.79 4.81
N LYS A 14 -1.19 15.69 5.79
CA LYS A 14 -2.29 15.75 6.77
C LYS A 14 -3.63 16.09 6.11
N ASP A 15 -3.64 16.94 5.08
CA ASP A 15 -4.84 17.31 4.34
C ASP A 15 -5.42 16.14 3.53
N THR A 16 -4.62 15.15 3.14
CA THR A 16 -5.15 13.91 2.53
C THR A 16 -6.15 13.18 3.43
N LYS A 17 -6.06 13.37 4.76
CA LYS A 17 -7.03 12.82 5.72
C LYS A 17 -8.43 13.41 5.52
N LYS A 18 -8.54 14.67 5.08
CA LYS A 18 -9.83 15.32 4.75
C LYS A 18 -10.44 14.65 3.52
N VAL A 19 -9.63 14.45 2.48
CA VAL A 19 -10.07 13.77 1.23
C VAL A 19 -10.50 12.33 1.51
N ALA A 20 -9.79 11.59 2.37
CA ALA A 20 -10.20 10.25 2.77
C ALA A 20 -11.57 10.23 3.47
N ARG A 21 -11.88 11.25 4.29
CA ARG A 21 -13.20 11.40 4.93
C ARG A 21 -14.29 11.69 3.90
N GLU A 22 -14.04 12.60 2.98
CA GLU A 22 -14.98 12.92 1.88
C GLU A 22 -15.29 11.69 1.00
N LYS A 23 -14.32 10.80 0.84
CA LYS A 23 -14.47 9.55 0.07
C LYS A 23 -14.99 8.35 0.89
N ASN A 24 -15.45 8.57 2.13
CA ASN A 24 -15.97 7.55 3.03
C ASN A 24 -14.99 6.39 3.32
N ILE A 25 -13.69 6.69 3.37
CA ILE A 25 -12.68 5.69 3.77
C ILE A 25 -12.59 5.68 5.30
N GLY A 26 -13.01 4.57 5.91
CA GLY A 26 -13.06 4.43 7.36
C GLY A 26 -11.70 4.54 8.07
N VAL A 27 -10.61 4.16 7.39
CA VAL A 27 -9.25 4.18 7.96
C VAL A 27 -8.27 4.81 6.97
N TRP A 28 -7.94 6.09 7.17
CA TRP A 28 -6.95 6.82 6.36
C TRP A 28 -5.54 6.19 6.38
N LEU A 29 -5.19 5.51 7.49
CA LEU A 29 -3.89 4.87 7.64
C LEU A 29 -3.65 3.76 6.61
N LEU A 30 -4.71 3.12 6.08
CA LEU A 30 -4.58 2.06 5.07
C LEU A 30 -4.00 2.61 3.76
N PRO A 31 -4.63 3.61 3.07
CA PRO A 31 -4.01 4.25 1.90
C PRO A 31 -2.60 4.80 2.13
N VAL A 32 -2.30 5.28 3.35
CA VAL A 32 -0.96 5.77 3.70
C VAL A 32 0.05 4.63 3.77
N PHE A 33 -0.34 3.51 4.36
CA PHE A 33 0.49 2.33 4.43
C PHE A 33 0.74 1.73 3.04
N ASP A 34 -0.29 1.66 2.20
CA ASP A 34 -0.15 1.17 0.82
C ASP A 34 0.73 2.11 -0.02
N ALA A 35 0.59 3.43 0.17
CA ALA A 35 1.48 4.41 -0.44
C ALA A 35 2.94 4.24 0.00
N PHE A 36 3.17 3.91 1.28
CA PHE A 36 4.51 3.63 1.78
C PHE A 36 5.07 2.31 1.21
N LEU A 37 4.27 1.25 1.16
CA LEU A 37 4.68 -0.04 0.58
C LEU A 37 5.03 0.08 -0.90
N ILE A 38 4.22 0.79 -1.70
CA ILE A 38 4.55 0.99 -3.11
C ILE A 38 5.80 1.86 -3.27
N THR A 39 6.01 2.82 -2.38
CA THR A 39 7.21 3.67 -2.39
C THR A 39 8.46 2.83 -2.13
N LEU A 40 8.38 1.89 -1.18
CA LEU A 40 9.43 0.90 -0.92
C LEU A 40 9.71 0.03 -2.13
N TYR A 41 8.67 -0.53 -2.73
CA TYR A 41 8.79 -1.38 -3.90
C TYR A 41 9.37 -0.64 -5.11
N LEU A 42 8.86 0.55 -5.43
CA LEU A 42 9.37 1.38 -6.53
C LEU A 42 10.83 1.77 -6.31
N SER A 43 11.21 2.10 -5.08
CA SER A 43 12.60 2.45 -4.76
C SER A 43 13.53 1.24 -4.95
N TRP A 44 13.05 0.05 -4.60
CA TRP A 44 13.78 -1.20 -4.84
C TRP A 44 13.99 -1.45 -6.33
N GLU A 45 12.95 -1.35 -7.15
CA GLU A 45 13.05 -1.52 -8.60
C GLU A 45 14.01 -0.49 -9.23
N LEU A 46 13.96 0.77 -8.79
CA LEU A 46 14.89 1.82 -9.25
C LEU A 46 16.34 1.51 -8.84
N SER A 47 16.56 1.02 -7.63
CA SER A 47 17.88 0.57 -7.16
C SER A 47 18.45 -0.55 -8.00
N VAL A 48 17.64 -1.58 -8.25
CA VAL A 48 18.02 -2.70 -9.12
C VAL A 48 18.36 -2.18 -10.52
N GLY A 49 17.56 -1.26 -11.07
CA GLY A 49 17.85 -0.60 -12.34
C GLY A 49 19.19 0.15 -12.36
N VAL A 50 19.53 0.87 -11.29
CA VAL A 50 20.83 1.55 -11.16
C VAL A 50 21.97 0.54 -11.13
N TRP A 51 21.84 -0.56 -10.40
CA TRP A 51 22.88 -1.59 -10.33
C TRP A 51 23.11 -2.26 -11.68
N PHE A 52 22.04 -2.62 -12.40
CA PHE A 52 22.15 -3.16 -13.76
C PHE A 52 22.81 -2.18 -14.72
N LEU A 53 22.45 -0.88 -14.65
CA LEU A 53 23.05 0.13 -15.50
C LEU A 53 24.53 0.35 -15.18
N LEU A 54 24.91 0.31 -13.89
CA LEU A 54 26.29 0.46 -13.45
C LEU A 54 27.15 -0.74 -13.86
N ASP A 55 26.60 -1.96 -13.74
CA ASP A 55 27.26 -3.18 -14.20
C ASP A 55 27.48 -3.17 -15.72
N ALA A 56 26.45 -2.83 -16.49
CA ALA A 56 26.55 -2.70 -17.94
C ALA A 56 27.54 -1.61 -18.36
N TRP A 57 27.58 -0.48 -17.62
CA TRP A 57 28.55 0.58 -17.85
C TRP A 57 29.97 0.06 -17.65
N GLN A 58 30.26 -0.56 -16.50
CA GLN A 58 31.59 -1.07 -16.20
C GLN A 58 32.01 -2.17 -17.18
N GLY A 59 31.10 -3.10 -17.52
CA GLY A 59 31.35 -4.16 -18.49
C GLY A 59 31.62 -3.65 -19.91
N GLY A 60 31.14 -2.45 -20.25
CA GLY A 60 31.43 -1.78 -21.53
C GLY A 60 32.80 -1.09 -21.59
N GLN A 61 33.57 -1.05 -20.49
CA GLN A 61 34.86 -0.39 -20.42
C GLN A 61 36.01 -1.41 -20.42
N THR A 62 37.10 -1.11 -21.13
CA THR A 62 38.29 -1.99 -21.22
C THR A 62 39.20 -1.90 -19.99
N TYR A 63 38.95 -0.94 -19.11
CA TYR A 63 39.67 -0.74 -17.85
C TYR A 63 38.68 -0.23 -16.79
N VAL A 64 39.01 -0.39 -15.52
CA VAL A 64 38.19 0.13 -14.41
C VAL A 64 38.63 1.57 -14.12
N PRO A 65 37.76 2.59 -14.31
CA PRO A 65 38.09 3.96 -13.97
C PRO A 65 38.22 4.17 -12.46
N TRP A 66 39.06 5.12 -12.05
CA TRP A 66 39.31 5.45 -10.64
C TRP A 66 38.05 5.88 -9.85
N TYR A 67 37.02 6.39 -10.52
CA TYR A 67 35.77 6.81 -9.89
C TYR A 67 34.74 5.68 -9.75
N MET A 68 35.00 4.51 -10.35
CA MET A 68 34.03 3.42 -10.41
C MET A 68 33.72 2.86 -9.01
N ASP A 69 34.73 2.73 -8.15
CA ASP A 69 34.58 2.27 -6.77
C ASP A 69 33.64 3.19 -5.97
N SER A 70 33.80 4.52 -6.14
CA SER A 70 32.92 5.51 -5.51
C SER A 70 31.48 5.45 -6.04
N LEU A 71 31.29 5.15 -7.33
CA LEU A 71 29.96 4.97 -7.90
C LEU A 71 29.27 3.71 -7.35
N TRP A 72 30.00 2.60 -7.19
CA TRP A 72 29.48 1.39 -6.56
C TRP A 72 29.11 1.63 -5.10
N GLU A 73 29.96 2.32 -4.34
CA GLU A 73 29.67 2.69 -2.96
C GLU A 73 28.40 3.54 -2.87
N LEU A 74 28.25 4.57 -3.71
CA LEU A 74 27.04 5.38 -3.75
C LEU A 74 25.80 4.57 -4.15
N SER A 75 25.95 3.67 -5.13
CA SER A 75 24.86 2.83 -5.62
C SER A 75 24.32 1.89 -4.54
N SER A 76 25.14 1.49 -3.56
CA SER A 76 24.71 0.66 -2.43
C SER A 76 23.64 1.35 -1.58
N PHE A 77 23.63 2.69 -1.56
CA PHE A 77 22.62 3.51 -0.88
C PHE A 77 21.45 3.92 -1.77
N SER A 78 21.40 3.48 -3.04
CA SER A 78 20.38 3.87 -4.01
C SER A 78 18.96 3.68 -3.48
N LEU A 79 18.70 2.61 -2.72
CA LEU A 79 17.37 2.31 -2.17
C LEU A 79 16.92 3.42 -1.24
N THR A 80 17.78 3.78 -0.29
CA THR A 80 17.54 4.82 0.70
C THR A 80 17.44 6.19 0.04
N ILE A 81 18.25 6.45 -1.00
CA ILE A 81 18.22 7.69 -1.77
C ILE A 81 16.87 7.84 -2.47
N PHE A 82 16.43 6.85 -3.25
CA PHE A 82 15.15 6.88 -3.94
C PHE A 82 13.97 6.95 -2.97
N MET A 83 14.02 6.15 -1.89
CA MET A 83 13.01 6.19 -0.82
C MET A 83 12.85 7.59 -0.25
N SER A 84 13.97 8.24 0.08
CA SER A 84 13.96 9.58 0.67
C SER A 84 13.41 10.61 -0.31
N ILE A 85 13.87 10.56 -1.57
CA ILE A 85 13.40 11.47 -2.62
C ILE A 85 11.89 11.33 -2.80
N ILE A 86 11.38 10.12 -3.03
CA ILE A 86 9.95 9.88 -3.26
C ILE A 86 9.12 10.30 -2.04
N THR A 87 9.58 9.92 -0.83
CA THR A 87 8.90 10.24 0.44
C THR A 87 8.74 11.74 0.63
N PHE A 88 9.75 12.54 0.32
CA PHE A 88 9.74 13.99 0.56
C PHE A 88 9.26 14.84 -0.63
N THR A 89 8.92 14.24 -1.76
CA THR A 89 8.50 14.97 -2.97
C THR A 89 7.09 14.65 -3.43
N ILE A 90 6.69 13.37 -3.43
CA ILE A 90 5.44 12.94 -4.09
C ILE A 90 4.59 11.97 -3.26
N LEU A 91 4.98 11.65 -2.02
CA LEU A 91 4.22 10.74 -1.16
C LEU A 91 2.78 11.22 -0.93
N ASP A 92 2.55 12.53 -0.80
CA ASP A 92 1.20 13.09 -0.68
C ASP A 92 0.31 12.73 -1.88
N LYS A 93 0.87 12.80 -3.10
CA LYS A 93 0.16 12.43 -4.34
C LYS A 93 -0.10 10.93 -4.42
N ILE A 94 0.85 10.10 -3.99
CA ILE A 94 0.68 8.63 -3.95
C ILE A 94 -0.43 8.26 -2.95
N ILE A 95 -0.45 8.89 -1.77
CA ILE A 95 -1.53 8.70 -0.77
C ILE A 95 -2.89 9.07 -1.36
N LEU A 96 -2.98 10.20 -2.06
CA LEU A 96 -4.22 10.62 -2.74
C LEU A 96 -4.65 9.60 -3.79
N PHE A 97 -3.74 9.09 -4.60
CA PHE A 97 -4.02 8.04 -5.56
C PHE A 97 -4.64 6.81 -4.89
N PHE A 98 -4.05 6.31 -3.80
CA PHE A 98 -4.62 5.17 -3.08
C PHE A 98 -5.96 5.48 -2.42
N ILE A 99 -6.21 6.71 -1.97
CA ILE A 99 -7.54 7.12 -1.50
C ILE A 99 -8.58 6.94 -2.63
N TYR A 100 -8.25 7.37 -3.84
CA TYR A 100 -9.17 7.16 -4.98
C TYR A 100 -9.35 5.69 -5.33
N VAL A 101 -8.26 4.90 -5.35
CA VAL A 101 -8.33 3.45 -5.59
C VAL A 101 -9.22 2.76 -4.57
N HIS A 102 -9.06 3.06 -3.27
CA HIS A 102 -9.90 2.51 -2.21
C HIS A 102 -11.37 2.90 -2.37
N SER A 103 -11.63 4.16 -2.67
CA SER A 103 -12.99 4.65 -2.90
C SER A 103 -13.65 3.92 -4.07
N TYR A 104 -12.91 3.72 -5.16
CA TYR A 104 -13.36 3.00 -6.33
C TYR A 104 -13.58 1.51 -6.04
N ALA A 105 -12.64 0.84 -5.39
CA ALA A 105 -12.74 -0.56 -4.98
C ALA A 105 -13.96 -0.79 -4.08
N ASN A 106 -14.19 0.09 -3.08
CA ASN A 106 -15.37 0.02 -2.22
C ASN A 106 -16.67 0.11 -3.03
N LYS A 107 -16.73 1.02 -4.01
CA LYS A 107 -17.89 1.15 -4.90
C LYS A 107 -18.12 -0.13 -5.70
N LEU A 108 -17.07 -0.74 -6.25
CA LEU A 108 -17.16 -1.98 -7.00
C LEU A 108 -17.63 -3.15 -6.11
N VAL A 109 -17.08 -3.28 -4.90
CA VAL A 109 -17.48 -4.32 -3.95
C VAL A 109 -18.96 -4.18 -3.60
N LEU A 110 -19.43 -2.97 -3.29
CA LEU A 110 -20.85 -2.73 -2.99
C LEU A 110 -21.74 -3.07 -4.18
N GLN A 111 -21.39 -2.63 -5.40
CA GLN A 111 -22.12 -2.99 -6.62
C GLN A 111 -22.12 -4.50 -6.87
N GLY A 112 -21.02 -5.18 -6.59
CA GLY A 112 -20.89 -6.64 -6.67
C GLY A 112 -21.83 -7.34 -5.71
N ILE A 113 -21.85 -6.92 -4.44
CA ILE A 113 -22.78 -7.45 -3.43
C ILE A 113 -24.24 -7.24 -3.87
N THR A 114 -24.59 -6.03 -4.32
CA THR A 114 -25.96 -5.74 -4.79
C THR A 114 -26.36 -6.61 -5.98
N LYS A 115 -25.47 -6.79 -6.96
CA LYS A 115 -25.72 -7.67 -8.11
C LYS A 115 -25.90 -9.13 -7.71
N LEU A 116 -25.07 -9.62 -6.78
CA LEU A 116 -25.18 -10.98 -6.25
C LEU A 116 -26.49 -11.18 -5.47
N ASP A 117 -26.86 -10.23 -4.63
CA ASP A 117 -28.13 -10.25 -3.91
C ASP A 117 -29.32 -10.27 -4.88
N MET A 118 -29.28 -9.42 -5.93
CA MET A 118 -30.33 -9.41 -6.95
C MET A 118 -30.39 -10.72 -7.76
N TYR A 119 -29.24 -11.30 -8.07
CA TYR A 119 -29.15 -12.59 -8.77
C TYR A 119 -29.72 -13.74 -7.91
N LEU A 120 -29.36 -13.79 -6.63
CA LEU A 120 -29.90 -14.80 -5.70
C LEU A 120 -31.39 -14.60 -5.44
N TRP A 121 -31.85 -13.35 -5.36
CA TRP A 121 -33.26 -13.03 -5.25
C TRP A 121 -34.05 -13.59 -6.43
N ARG A 122 -33.59 -13.37 -7.67
CA ARG A 122 -34.23 -13.94 -8.87
C ARG A 122 -34.34 -15.47 -8.85
N LYS A 123 -33.40 -16.17 -8.18
CA LYS A 123 -33.39 -17.63 -8.10
C LYS A 123 -34.15 -18.20 -6.91
N THR A 124 -34.19 -17.50 -5.79
CA THR A 124 -34.66 -18.05 -4.50
C THR A 124 -35.83 -17.30 -3.89
N GLY A 125 -36.18 -16.12 -4.41
CA GLY A 125 -37.19 -15.22 -3.86
C GLY A 125 -36.81 -14.59 -2.50
N ARG A 126 -35.59 -14.84 -2.00
CA ARG A 126 -35.12 -14.32 -0.71
C ARG A 126 -34.33 -13.03 -0.91
N ASP A 127 -34.71 -11.98 -0.19
CA ASP A 127 -34.03 -10.69 -0.24
C ASP A 127 -32.71 -10.68 0.53
N THR A 128 -31.70 -9.98 0.00
CA THR A 128 -30.48 -9.57 0.71
C THR A 128 -29.70 -10.71 1.39
N VAL A 129 -29.61 -11.88 0.74
CA VAL A 129 -28.99 -13.09 1.31
C VAL A 129 -27.51 -12.88 1.64
N VAL A 130 -26.73 -12.34 0.71
CA VAL A 130 -25.29 -12.07 0.86
C VAL A 130 -25.08 -10.98 1.91
N THR A 131 -25.82 -9.88 1.81
CA THR A 131 -25.72 -8.78 2.76
C THR A 131 -26.03 -9.25 4.20
N ASN A 132 -27.05 -10.09 4.39
CA ASN A 132 -27.38 -10.66 5.71
C ASN A 132 -26.30 -11.60 6.23
N ALA A 133 -25.69 -12.41 5.36
CA ALA A 133 -24.58 -13.28 5.75
C ALA A 133 -23.37 -12.47 6.23
N ILE A 134 -22.99 -11.43 5.50
CA ILE A 134 -21.93 -10.49 5.88
C ILE A 134 -22.26 -9.85 7.23
N TRP A 135 -23.48 -9.34 7.41
CA TRP A 135 -23.91 -8.73 8.66
C TRP A 135 -23.90 -9.70 9.86
N LYS A 136 -24.26 -10.97 9.65
CA LYS A 136 -24.23 -11.98 10.71
C LYS A 136 -22.78 -12.27 11.15
N LEU A 137 -21.85 -12.36 10.19
CA LEU A 137 -20.43 -12.50 10.46
C LEU A 137 -19.87 -11.28 11.20
N GLN A 138 -20.16 -10.07 10.71
CA GLN A 138 -19.71 -8.83 11.31
C GLN A 138 -20.23 -8.68 12.75
N ARG A 139 -21.51 -8.95 13.01
CA ARG A 139 -22.07 -8.92 14.37
C ARG A 139 -21.41 -9.94 15.29
N LYS A 140 -21.17 -11.17 14.81
CA LYS A 140 -20.48 -12.20 15.60
C LYS A 140 -19.06 -11.76 15.97
N TYR A 141 -18.36 -11.09 15.06
CA TYR A 141 -17.04 -10.54 15.32
C TYR A 141 -17.09 -9.35 16.30
N MET A 142 -18.00 -8.40 16.10
CA MET A 142 -18.11 -7.19 16.91
C MET A 142 -18.60 -7.44 18.35
N ARG A 143 -19.34 -8.53 18.60
CA ARG A 143 -19.75 -8.95 19.96
C ARG A 143 -18.58 -9.45 20.81
N ARG A 144 -17.42 -9.76 20.23
CA ARG A 144 -16.25 -10.22 20.98
C ARG A 144 -15.55 -9.08 21.73
N SER A 145 -14.88 -9.41 22.82
CA SER A 145 -14.12 -8.44 23.61
C SER A 145 -13.02 -7.76 22.78
N LYS A 146 -12.56 -6.57 23.20
CA LYS A 146 -11.46 -5.87 22.50
C LYS A 146 -10.18 -6.71 22.45
N LYS A 147 -9.88 -7.46 23.52
CA LYS A 147 -8.71 -8.34 23.61
C LYS A 147 -8.78 -9.48 22.59
N GLU A 148 -9.91 -10.19 22.54
CA GLU A 148 -10.10 -11.29 21.58
C GLU A 148 -10.06 -10.82 20.13
N ARG A 149 -10.67 -9.67 19.80
CA ARG A 149 -10.57 -9.10 18.46
C ARG A 149 -9.13 -8.81 18.07
N LYS A 150 -8.35 -8.22 18.99
CA LYS A 150 -6.93 -7.93 18.75
C LYS A 150 -6.11 -9.21 18.52
N ILE A 151 -6.38 -10.28 19.28
CA ILE A 151 -5.74 -11.59 19.10
C ILE A 151 -6.11 -12.19 17.75
N ILE A 152 -7.40 -12.20 17.38
CA ILE A 152 -7.87 -12.71 16.09
C ILE A 152 -7.23 -11.93 14.94
N THR A 153 -7.18 -10.60 15.02
CA THR A 153 -6.51 -9.77 14.01
C THR A 153 -5.01 -10.09 13.94
N MET A 154 -4.32 -10.23 15.06
CA MET A 154 -2.89 -10.59 15.07
C MET A 154 -2.63 -11.98 14.49
N VAL A 155 -3.44 -12.98 14.85
CA VAL A 155 -3.34 -14.33 14.30
C VAL A 155 -3.61 -14.33 12.80
N PHE A 156 -4.62 -13.58 12.35
CA PHE A 156 -4.94 -13.44 10.93
C PHE A 156 -3.78 -12.79 10.14
N ILE A 157 -3.23 -11.68 10.64
CA ILE A 157 -2.05 -11.03 10.05
C ILE A 157 -0.85 -11.97 10.06
N GLY A 158 -0.62 -12.71 11.15
CA GLY A 158 0.46 -13.67 11.28
C GLY A 158 0.36 -14.81 10.27
N MET A 159 -0.84 -15.37 10.06
CA MET A 159 -1.07 -16.40 9.04
C MET A 159 -0.84 -15.87 7.63
N ILE A 160 -1.26 -14.64 7.34
CA ILE A 160 -0.97 -13.99 6.05
C ILE A 160 0.54 -13.81 5.86
N GLY A 161 1.23 -13.28 6.87
CA GLY A 161 2.67 -13.07 6.84
C GLY A 161 3.44 -14.38 6.65
N LEU A 162 3.03 -15.45 7.33
CA LEU A 162 3.60 -16.79 7.15
C LEU A 162 3.33 -17.35 5.76
N TYR A 163 2.13 -17.16 5.21
CA TYR A 163 1.78 -17.64 3.87
C TYR A 163 2.61 -16.95 2.77
N TYR A 164 2.68 -15.61 2.79
CA TYR A 164 3.50 -14.87 1.83
C TYR A 164 4.99 -15.06 2.07
N GLY A 165 5.44 -15.15 3.33
CA GLY A 165 6.82 -15.46 3.65
C GLY A 165 7.23 -16.84 3.14
N TRP A 166 6.36 -17.84 3.26
CA TRP A 166 6.59 -19.16 2.69
C TRP A 166 6.66 -19.12 1.16
N MET A 167 5.72 -18.42 0.50
CA MET A 167 5.69 -18.29 -0.96
C MET A 167 6.87 -17.52 -1.57
N ILE A 168 7.59 -16.71 -0.77
CA ILE A 168 8.82 -16.03 -1.20
C ILE A 168 10.03 -16.96 -1.08
N VAL A 169 10.00 -17.90 -0.13
CA VAL A 169 11.10 -18.83 0.16
C VAL A 169 11.05 -20.07 -0.74
N THR A 170 9.88 -20.48 -1.22
CA THR A 170 9.66 -21.58 -2.18
C THR A 170 9.34 -21.06 -3.56
#